data_AF-A0A249PD07-F1
#
_entry.id   AF-A0A249PD07-F1
#
_cell.length_a   1.000
_cell.length_b   1.000
_cell.length_c   1.000
_cell.angle_alpha   90.00
_cell.angle_beta   90.00
_cell.angle_gamma   90.00
#
_symmetry.space_group_name_H-M   'P 1'
#
loop_
_entity.id
_entity.type
_entity.pdbx_description
1 polymer ?
#
loop_
_entity_poly.entity_id
_entity_poly.type
_entity_poly.pdbx_seq_one_letter_code
_entity_poly.pdbx_strand_id
1 'polypeptide(L)'
;MASGLELLNLYNEPPKNTAVESFIADATKVKTAIRDGKVSGKGRSPVKLVGDTYEVKLLGQMLYVPKVKVNGLLDDLIKAAKDEDDKKFRAKIEEHYKPDGVPSPEGQAAS
;
A
#
# COMPACT_ATOMS: atom_id res chain seq x y z
N MET A 1 -22.78 -22.80 18.16
CA MET A 1 -22.20 -23.73 17.15
C MET A 1 -22.08 -22.92 15.87
N ALA A 2 -20.88 -22.81 15.31
CA ALA A 2 -20.69 -22.13 14.02
C ALA A 2 -21.34 -22.98 12.92
N SER A 3 -22.12 -22.35 12.05
CA SER A 3 -22.72 -22.98 10.88
C SER A 3 -21.64 -23.44 9.89
N GLY A 4 -21.94 -24.45 9.07
CA GLY A 4 -21.03 -24.91 8.01
C GLY A 4 -20.59 -23.79 7.05
N LEU A 5 -21.43 -22.76 6.88
CA LEU A 5 -21.12 -21.57 6.09
C LEU A 5 -20.10 -20.65 6.77
N GLU A 6 -20.18 -20.49 8.10
CA GLU A 6 -19.19 -19.73 8.88
C GLU A 6 -17.82 -20.44 8.87
N LEU A 7 -17.81 -21.77 8.90
CA LEU A 7 -16.58 -22.55 8.76
C LEU A 7 -15.97 -22.40 7.36
N LEU A 8 -16.78 -22.44 6.30
CA LEU A 8 -16.32 -22.21 4.93
C LEU A 8 -15.70 -20.82 4.77
N ASN A 9 -16.35 -19.77 5.27
CA ASN A 9 -15.82 -18.40 5.22
C ASN A 9 -14.53 -18.22 6.03
N LEU A 10 -14.35 -18.98 7.13
CA LEU A 10 -13.13 -18.93 7.95
C LEU A 10 -11.88 -19.43 7.20
N TYR A 11 -12.06 -20.36 6.25
CA TYR A 11 -10.97 -20.97 5.48
C TYR A 11 -10.93 -20.52 4.02
N ASN A 12 -11.87 -19.66 3.60
CA ASN A 12 -11.91 -19.03 2.28
C ASN A 12 -11.27 -17.65 2.29
N GLU A 13 -10.47 -17.33 3.32
CA GLU A 13 -9.63 -16.13 3.30
C GLU A 13 -8.71 -16.22 2.07
N PRO A 14 -8.78 -15.23 1.17
CA PRO A 14 -7.89 -15.17 0.02
C PRO A 14 -6.44 -15.30 0.49
N PRO A 15 -5.56 -16.01 -0.26
CA PRO A 15 -4.16 -16.11 0.08
C PRO A 15 -3.60 -14.71 0.31
N LYS A 16 -2.97 -14.52 1.48
CA LYS A 16 -2.41 -13.23 1.90
C LYS A 16 -1.50 -12.71 0.81
N ASN A 17 -1.89 -11.59 0.22
CA ASN A 17 -1.10 -10.92 -0.78
C ASN A 17 0.01 -10.14 -0.08
N THR A 18 1.19 -10.73 0.00
CA THR A 18 2.37 -10.19 0.69
C THR A 18 2.79 -8.82 0.16
N ALA A 19 2.54 -8.54 -1.13
CA ALA A 19 2.75 -7.22 -1.73
C ALA A 19 1.76 -6.19 -1.17
N VAL A 20 0.47 -6.54 -1.07
CA VAL A 20 -0.56 -5.71 -0.42
C VAL A 20 -0.24 -5.45 1.05
N GLU A 21 0.17 -6.47 1.80
CA GLU A 21 0.58 -6.30 3.20
C GLU A 21 1.80 -5.36 3.33
N SER A 22 2.78 -5.50 2.44
CA SER A 22 3.97 -4.64 2.39
C SER A 22 3.62 -3.19 2.09
N PHE A 23 2.73 -2.96 1.13
CA PHE A 23 2.20 -1.63 0.83
C PHE A 23 1.48 -1.01 2.03
N ILE A 24 0.57 -1.76 2.67
CA ILE A 24 -0.17 -1.28 3.84
C ILE A 24 0.80 -0.93 4.98
N ALA A 25 1.84 -1.74 5.19
CA ALA A 25 2.86 -1.47 6.20
C ALA A 25 3.60 -0.15 5.91
N ASP A 26 3.99 0.10 4.67
CA ASP A 26 4.67 1.34 4.29
C ASP A 26 3.76 2.58 4.41
N ALA A 27 2.51 2.50 3.95
CA ALA A 27 1.52 3.57 4.14
C ALA A 27 1.29 3.86 5.63
N THR A 28 1.26 2.82 6.47
CA THR A 28 1.10 2.96 7.93
C THR A 28 2.34 3.60 8.58
N LYS A 29 3.55 3.27 8.12
CA LYS A 29 4.78 3.93 8.59
C LYS A 29 4.77 5.42 8.27
N VAL A 30 4.37 5.79 7.05
CA VAL A 30 4.20 7.19 6.65
C VAL A 30 3.22 7.91 7.57
N LYS A 31 2.04 7.31 7.79
CA LYS A 31 0.99 7.88 8.66
C LYS A 31 1.48 8.06 10.10
N THR A 32 2.22 7.08 10.62
CA THR A 32 2.84 7.14 11.95
C THR A 32 3.89 8.25 12.03
N ALA A 33 4.74 8.39 11.02
CA ALA A 33 5.74 9.45 10.96
C ALA A 33 5.11 10.85 10.94
N ILE A 34 4.01 11.03 10.20
CA ILE A 34 3.23 12.28 10.18
C ILE A 34 2.64 12.56 11.57
N ARG A 35 1.98 11.57 12.18
CA ARG A 35 1.34 11.69 13.50
C ARG A 35 2.35 12.05 14.59
N ASP A 36 3.49 11.37 14.59
CA ASP A 36 4.53 11.55 15.60
C ASP A 36 5.42 12.79 15.33
N GLY A 37 5.14 13.56 14.26
CA GLY A 37 5.93 14.73 13.87
C GLY A 37 7.34 14.40 13.36
N LYS A 38 7.64 13.13 13.08
CA LYS A 38 8.95 12.64 12.60
C LYS A 38 9.11 12.81 11.09
N VAL A 39 8.78 14.00 10.60
CA VAL A 39 8.87 14.37 9.18
C VAL A 39 10.19 15.11 8.96
N SER A 40 11.25 14.38 8.60
CA SER A 40 12.58 14.97 8.48
C SER A 40 12.95 15.25 7.02
N GLY A 41 13.44 16.46 6.76
CA GLY A 41 14.11 16.80 5.49
C GLY A 41 15.52 16.22 5.36
N LYS A 42 16.06 15.61 6.42
CA LYS A 42 17.37 14.95 6.46
C LYS A 42 17.21 13.53 7.00
N GLY A 43 17.48 12.54 6.15
CA GLY A 43 17.42 11.10 6.47
C GLY A 43 16.60 10.28 5.46
N ARG A 44 16.53 8.96 5.67
CA ARG A 44 15.72 8.00 4.88
C ARG A 44 14.21 8.06 5.22
N SER A 45 13.71 9.18 5.70
CA SER A 45 12.29 9.26 6.09
C SER A 45 11.41 9.19 4.83
N PRO A 46 10.36 8.35 4.80
CA PRO A 46 9.49 8.21 3.63
C PRO A 46 8.57 9.43 3.44
N VAL A 47 8.64 10.42 4.34
CA VAL A 47 7.82 11.62 4.31
C VAL A 47 8.60 12.85 4.76
N LYS A 48 8.38 13.96 4.07
CA LYS A 48 8.97 15.28 4.34
C LYS A 48 7.88 16.33 4.28
N LEU A 49 7.91 17.32 5.16
CA LEU A 49 7.00 18.48 5.14
C LEU A 49 7.74 19.69 4.55
N VAL A 50 7.16 20.30 3.52
CA VAL A 50 7.67 21.52 2.87
C VAL A 50 6.55 22.55 2.86
N GLY A 51 6.66 23.56 3.72
CA GLY A 51 5.57 24.50 3.97
C GLY A 51 4.34 23.75 4.48
N ASP A 52 3.25 23.81 3.70
CA ASP A 52 1.97 23.13 3.99
C ASP A 52 1.72 21.86 3.14
N THR A 53 2.76 21.35 2.48
CA THR A 53 2.68 20.17 1.60
C THR A 53 3.60 19.07 2.09
N TYR A 54 3.07 17.85 2.23
CA TYR A 54 3.87 16.66 2.44
C TYR A 54 4.36 16.10 1.10
N GLU A 55 5.65 15.81 1.04
CA GLU A 55 6.28 14.97 0.02
C GLU A 55 6.32 13.54 0.59
N VAL A 56 5.53 12.63 0.02
CA VAL A 56 5.37 11.25 0.49
C VAL A 56 5.88 10.29 -0.57
N LYS A 57 6.83 9.43 -0.21
CA LYS A 57 7.31 8.36 -1.10
C LYS A 57 6.50 7.07 -0.87
N LEU A 58 5.69 6.68 -1.86
CA LEU A 58 4.89 5.45 -1.85
C LEU A 58 4.85 4.83 -3.25
N LEU A 59 4.88 3.50 -3.35
CA LEU A 59 4.89 2.77 -4.63
C LEU A 59 5.97 3.25 -5.60
N GLY A 60 7.15 3.59 -5.08
CA GLY A 60 8.26 4.14 -5.89
C GLY A 60 8.02 5.55 -6.43
N GLN A 61 6.90 6.18 -6.11
CA GLN A 61 6.50 7.51 -6.58
C GLN A 61 6.57 8.54 -5.46
N MET A 62 6.90 9.79 -5.81
CA MET A 62 6.80 10.92 -4.90
C MET A 62 5.44 11.60 -5.08
N LEU A 63 4.66 11.64 -4.00
CA LEU A 63 3.35 12.28 -3.95
C LEU A 63 3.46 13.61 -3.22
N TYR A 64 2.87 14.66 -3.77
CA TYR A 64 2.82 15.99 -3.14
C TYR A 64 1.40 16.25 -2.67
N VAL A 65 1.20 16.25 -1.36
CA VAL A 65 -0.15 16.21 -0.76
C VAL A 65 -0.30 17.32 0.28
N PRO A 66 -1.34 18.17 0.19
CA PRO A 66 -1.61 19.16 1.22
C PRO A 66 -1.74 18.53 2.60
N LYS A 67 -1.19 19.19 3.62
CA LYS A 67 -1.18 18.72 5.02
C LYS A 67 -2.55 18.26 5.51
N VAL A 68 -3.60 18.99 5.14
CA VAL A 68 -4.99 18.70 5.54
C VAL A 68 -5.59 17.46 4.86
N LYS A 69 -5.04 17.02 3.72
CA LYS A 69 -5.56 15.89 2.93
C LYS A 69 -4.77 14.59 3.12
N VAL A 70 -3.53 14.67 3.61
CA VAL A 70 -2.60 13.52 3.61
C VAL A 70 -3.12 12.31 4.38
N ASN A 71 -3.77 12.52 5.53
CA ASN A 71 -4.27 11.41 6.34
C ASN A 71 -5.45 10.71 5.65
N GLY A 72 -6.37 11.48 5.06
CA GLY A 72 -7.48 10.94 4.28
C GLY A 72 -6.99 10.14 3.08
N LEU A 73 -6.03 10.70 2.32
CA LEU A 73 -5.43 9.99 1.19
C LEU A 73 -4.80 8.66 1.61
N LEU A 74 -4.01 8.63 2.69
CA LEU A 74 -3.37 7.40 3.17
C LEU A 74 -4.40 6.37 3.61
N ASP A 75 -5.49 6.79 4.25
CA ASP A 75 -6.58 5.90 4.65
C ASP A 75 -7.33 5.32 3.46
N ASP A 76 -7.61 6.14 2.45
CA ASP A 76 -8.29 5.71 1.24
C ASP A 76 -7.41 4.75 0.42
N LEU A 77 -6.11 5.01 0.33
CA LEU A 77 -5.16 4.09 -0.32
C LEU A 77 -5.05 2.76 0.42
N ILE A 78 -5.04 2.75 1.75
CA ILE A 78 -5.04 1.50 2.53
C ILE A 78 -6.34 0.72 2.31
N LYS A 79 -7.49 1.40 2.24
CA LYS A 79 -8.77 0.74 1.93
C LYS A 79 -8.77 0.17 0.51
N ALA A 80 -8.34 0.94 -0.48
CA ALA A 80 -8.26 0.50 -1.87
C ALA A 80 -7.31 -0.70 -2.04
N ALA A 81 -6.21 -0.75 -1.29
CA ALA A 81 -5.31 -1.91 -1.32
C ALA A 81 -5.96 -3.19 -0.77
N LYS A 82 -6.88 -3.05 0.20
CA LYS A 82 -7.62 -4.17 0.79
C LYS A 82 -8.83 -4.60 -0.05
N ASP A 83 -9.35 -3.69 -0.86
CA ASP A 83 -10.46 -3.97 -1.77
C ASP A 83 -10.02 -4.97 -2.85
N GLU A 84 -10.62 -6.16 -2.85
CA GLU A 84 -10.27 -7.23 -3.80
C GLU A 84 -10.76 -6.95 -5.23
N ASP A 85 -11.75 -6.05 -5.36
CA ASP A 85 -12.31 -5.67 -6.65
C ASP A 85 -11.48 -4.57 -7.34
N ASP A 86 -10.61 -3.85 -6.61
CA ASP A 86 -9.64 -2.91 -7.18
C ASP A 86 -8.41 -3.64 -7.76
N LYS A 87 -8.68 -4.46 -8.78
CA LYS A 87 -7.69 -5.29 -9.46
C LYS A 87 -6.55 -4.46 -10.06
N LYS A 88 -6.84 -3.25 -10.54
CA LYS A 88 -5.84 -2.37 -11.17
C LYS A 88 -4.86 -1.84 -10.15
N PHE A 89 -5.34 -1.38 -8.99
CA PHE A 89 -4.45 -0.87 -7.95
C PHE A 89 -3.64 -1.99 -7.31
N ARG A 90 -4.26 -3.15 -7.05
CA ARG A 90 -3.55 -4.34 -6.55
C ARG A 90 -2.47 -4.84 -7.49
N ALA A 91 -2.72 -4.89 -8.80
CA ALA A 91 -1.70 -5.23 -9.78
C ALA A 91 -0.49 -4.27 -9.72
N LYS A 92 -0.73 -2.97 -9.53
CA LYS A 92 0.35 -1.98 -9.38
C LYS A 92 1.14 -2.17 -8.07
N ILE A 93 0.46 -2.53 -6.98
CA ILE A 93 1.12 -2.89 -5.72
C ILE A 93 1.98 -4.14 -5.92
N GLU A 94 1.43 -5.19 -6.51
CA GLU A 94 2.15 -6.43 -6.79
C GLU A 94 3.37 -6.19 -7.67
N GLU A 95 3.26 -5.38 -8.73
CA GLU A 95 4.40 -5.01 -9.57
C GLU A 95 5.53 -4.34 -8.78
N HIS A 96 5.19 -3.43 -7.85
CA HIS A 96 6.17 -2.70 -7.08
C HIS A 96 6.85 -3.54 -5.99
N TYR A 97 6.11 -4.44 -5.36
CA TYR A 97 6.59 -5.27 -4.24
C TYR A 97 6.88 -6.71 -4.67
N LYS A 98 6.99 -6.98 -5.98
CA LYS A 98 7.41 -8.28 -6.52
C LYS A 98 8.74 -8.68 -5.88
N PRO A 99 8.86 -9.88 -5.28
CA PRO A 99 10.17 -10.42 -4.95
C PRO A 99 10.95 -10.62 -6.25
N ASP A 100 12.17 -10.10 -6.32
CA ASP A 100 13.10 -10.31 -7.44
C ASP A 100 13.09 -11.79 -7.84
N GLY A 101 12.53 -12.10 -9.01
CA GLY A 101 12.51 -13.46 -9.58
C GLY A 101 11.15 -14.07 -9.91
N VAL A 102 10.02 -13.40 -9.65
CA VAL A 102 8.71 -13.88 -10.17
C VAL A 102 8.40 -13.18 -11.51
N PRO A 103 8.45 -13.88 -12.65
CA PRO A 103 8.16 -13.29 -13.94
C PRO A 103 6.71 -12.76 -13.96
N SER A 104 6.53 -11.52 -14.44
CA SER A 104 5.20 -10.97 -14.72
C SER A 104 4.43 -11.93 -15.65
N PRO A 105 3.17 -12.29 -15.34
CA PRO A 105 2.38 -13.17 -16.20
C PRO A 105 2.06 -12.55 -17.58
N GLU A 106 2.34 -11.27 -17.81
CA GLU A 106 2.18 -10.61 -19.12
C GLU A 106 3.37 -10.78 -20.08
N GLY A 107 4.34 -11.65 -19.75
CA GLY A 107 5.54 -11.89 -20.57
C GLY A 107 5.56 -13.21 -21.37
N GLN A 108 4.51 -14.02 -21.37
CA GLN A 108 4.41 -15.21 -22.24
C GLN A 108 3.60 -14.90 -23.50
N ALA A 109 4.14 -14.06 -24.37
CA ALA A 109 3.92 -14.14 -25.81
C ALA A 109 5.04 -13.35 -26.51
N ALA A 110 5.63 -13.97 -27.54
CA ALA A 110 6.67 -13.46 -28.43
C ALA A 110 8.11 -13.50 -27.88
N SER A 111 8.79 -14.63 -28.05
CA SER A 111 9.57 -14.93 -29.27
C SER A 111 10.17 -16.33 -29.21
#